data_AF-A0A550GGT5-F1
#
_entry.id   AF-A0A550GGT5-F1
#
_cell.length_a   1.000
_cell.length_b   1.000
_cell.length_c   1.000
_cell.angle_alpha   90.00
_cell.angle_beta   90.00
_cell.angle_gamma   90.00
#
_symmetry.space_group_name_H-M   'P 1'
#
loop_
_entity.id
_entity.type
_entity.pdbx_description
1 polymer ?
#
loop_
_entity_poly.entity_id
_entity_poly.type
_entity_poly.pdbx_seq_one_letter_code
_entity_poly.pdbx_strand_id
1 'polypeptide(L)'
;VYRVNLKGSLQPWVSDKDVILKMLEIFAVKGNVDVVMEYGGLGVKTLSVPERATITNMGAEMGVTTSIFPSDEETRKFLKAQGREEDWVELKADDDAEYDKVVELDLSELEPLAAAPHSPGNVVRVSDMKDVKVDQVMLGSCTNSSYKEIATVAKIMKGKKIYPDVSFGVAPGSRQVLQMAARDGYLGDLLDSGARLLEAACGFCIGNSQSPKTSGVSLRTSNRNFEGRSGTQSAQVYLVSPEVAAVAAITGKFTDPRKVGIEYPNVNMPTQFLIDDSMFIFPKDTDRNIEVVRGPNIGTPPVNDKMPESIKGNVGIKVGDKITTDHIMPAGARLKYRSNVPKYSEFVFEHIDPTFPERAMEAKKNGLHTVVVAGESYGQGSSREHAALCPMYLGVKAIIAKSVERIHAANLVNFGIISLSFKNMADYDKIDQGDEIEIPDIKKKLQNSEPVILVDKTKNLKIELGYNLSQRQKDILYEGGLLSYTVK
;
A
#
# COMPACT_ATOMS: atom_id res chain seq x y z
N VAL A 1 4.45 17.84 12.18
CA VAL A 1 3.69 17.89 10.90
C VAL A 1 4.52 18.62 9.86
N TYR A 2 4.52 18.17 8.60
CA TYR A 2 5.17 18.88 7.49
C TYR A 2 4.10 19.57 6.63
N ARG A 3 4.28 20.85 6.36
CA ARG A 3 3.37 21.69 5.56
C ARG A 3 3.84 21.79 4.11
N VAL A 4 2.90 21.62 3.18
CA VAL A 4 3.13 21.79 1.74
C VAL A 4 2.21 22.89 1.24
N ASN A 5 2.76 24.08 0.98
CA ASN A 5 2.02 25.21 0.44
C ASN A 5 2.01 25.15 -1.08
N LEU A 6 0.83 24.85 -1.64
CA LEU A 6 0.56 24.84 -3.06
C LEU A 6 0.29 26.27 -3.55
N LYS A 7 0.90 26.64 -4.66
CA LYS A 7 0.71 27.91 -5.38
C LYS A 7 0.31 27.65 -6.83
N GLY A 8 -0.21 28.69 -7.50
CA GLY A 8 -0.63 28.60 -8.88
C GLY A 8 -1.76 27.59 -9.11
N SER A 9 -1.87 27.12 -10.34
CA SER A 9 -2.81 26.07 -10.76
C SER A 9 -2.14 25.11 -11.75
N LEU A 10 -2.59 23.86 -11.75
CA LEU A 10 -2.16 22.87 -12.74
C LEU A 10 -2.45 23.35 -14.16
N GLN A 11 -1.48 23.16 -15.06
CA GLN A 11 -1.60 23.47 -16.48
C GLN A 11 -2.29 22.32 -17.23
N PRO A 12 -2.88 22.57 -18.42
CA PRO A 12 -3.39 21.49 -19.26
C PRO A 12 -2.38 20.36 -19.44
N TRP A 13 -2.85 19.12 -19.38
CA TRP A 13 -2.06 17.88 -19.44
C TRP A 13 -1.18 17.55 -18.23
N VAL A 14 -1.19 18.38 -17.20
CA VAL A 14 -0.56 18.11 -15.90
C VAL A 14 -1.65 17.82 -14.89
N SER A 15 -1.53 16.75 -14.11
CA SER A 15 -2.57 16.33 -13.18
C SER A 15 -2.07 16.19 -11.74
N ASP A 16 -3.01 15.95 -10.84
CA ASP A 16 -2.79 15.61 -9.43
C ASP A 16 -1.78 14.47 -9.23
N LYS A 17 -1.67 13.56 -10.20
CA LYS A 17 -0.64 12.54 -10.21
C LYS A 17 0.78 13.12 -10.26
N ASP A 18 0.98 14.17 -11.06
CA ASP A 18 2.29 14.82 -11.20
C ASP A 18 2.67 15.57 -9.92
N VAL A 19 1.68 16.12 -9.19
CA VAL A 19 1.90 16.74 -7.87
C VAL A 19 2.50 15.73 -6.91
N ILE A 20 1.88 14.55 -6.76
CA ILE A 20 2.37 13.56 -5.79
C ILE A 20 3.64 12.85 -6.24
N LEU A 21 3.87 12.70 -7.56
CA LEU A 21 5.18 12.28 -8.07
C LEU A 21 6.26 13.32 -7.74
N LYS A 22 5.98 14.62 -7.87
CA LYS A 22 6.92 15.66 -7.46
C LYS A 22 7.19 15.62 -5.95
N MET A 23 6.17 15.35 -5.15
CA MET A 23 6.33 15.16 -3.70
C MET A 23 7.21 13.95 -3.37
N LEU A 24 7.05 12.83 -4.08
CA LEU A 24 7.93 11.65 -3.96
C LEU A 24 9.38 11.96 -4.36
N GLU A 25 9.60 12.83 -5.34
CA GLU A 25 10.95 13.33 -5.70
C GLU A 25 11.57 14.14 -4.55
N ILE A 26 10.78 15.01 -3.90
CA ILE A 26 11.25 15.91 -2.82
C ILE A 26 11.50 15.14 -1.51
N PHE A 27 10.60 14.25 -1.13
CA PHE A 27 10.62 13.60 0.18
C PHE A 27 11.14 12.16 0.16
N ALA A 28 11.39 11.60 -1.03
CA ALA A 28 11.75 10.20 -1.24
C ALA A 28 10.71 9.22 -0.65
N VAL A 29 11.00 7.93 -0.83
CA VAL A 29 10.18 6.82 -0.28
C VAL A 29 10.55 6.45 1.17
N LYS A 30 11.52 7.16 1.77
CA LYS A 30 12.07 6.89 3.11
C LYS A 30 12.42 8.18 3.83
N GLY A 31 12.42 8.14 5.15
CA GLY A 31 12.84 9.25 6.01
C GLY A 31 11.70 10.09 6.59
N ASN A 32 10.44 9.74 6.32
CA ASN A 32 9.26 10.50 6.74
C ASN A 32 8.33 9.69 7.67
N VAL A 33 8.85 8.70 8.38
CA VAL A 33 8.08 7.93 9.38
C VAL A 33 7.61 8.87 10.48
N ASP A 34 6.40 8.66 11.00
CA ASP A 34 5.74 9.47 12.03
C ASP A 34 5.43 10.93 11.62
N VAL A 35 5.59 11.26 10.34
CA VAL A 35 5.20 12.55 9.77
C VAL A 35 3.75 12.50 9.28
N VAL A 36 3.00 13.57 9.49
CA VAL A 36 1.76 13.86 8.74
C VAL A 36 2.06 14.97 7.73
N MET A 37 1.68 14.75 6.47
CA MET A 37 1.76 15.77 5.42
C MET A 37 0.46 16.56 5.39
N GLU A 38 0.56 17.86 5.60
CA GLU A 38 -0.57 18.76 5.54
C GLU A 38 -0.42 19.69 4.33
N TYR A 39 -1.40 19.67 3.43
CA TYR A 39 -1.42 20.50 2.23
C TYR A 39 -2.23 21.78 2.46
N GLY A 40 -1.69 22.91 2.03
CA GLY A 40 -2.33 24.22 2.13
C GLY A 40 -1.86 25.19 1.06
N GLY A 41 -2.02 26.50 1.32
CA GLY A 41 -1.73 27.53 0.33
C GLY A 41 -2.88 27.75 -0.67
N LEU A 42 -2.72 28.75 -1.54
CA LEU A 42 -3.79 29.20 -2.45
C LEU A 42 -4.12 28.18 -3.54
N GLY A 43 -3.14 27.36 -3.95
CA GLY A 43 -3.31 26.32 -4.98
C GLY A 43 -4.25 25.19 -4.56
N VAL A 44 -4.51 24.99 -3.27
CA VAL A 44 -5.49 23.99 -2.81
C VAL A 44 -6.89 24.23 -3.37
N LYS A 45 -7.27 25.51 -3.54
CA LYS A 45 -8.58 25.89 -4.06
C LYS A 45 -8.78 25.52 -5.53
N THR A 46 -7.70 25.16 -6.24
CA THR A 46 -7.75 24.76 -7.66
C THR A 46 -7.88 23.25 -7.84
N LEU A 47 -7.87 22.47 -6.75
CA LEU A 47 -7.92 21.02 -6.78
C LEU A 47 -9.25 20.53 -6.21
N SER A 48 -9.94 19.69 -6.98
CA SER A 48 -11.16 18.99 -6.55
C SER A 48 -10.87 17.92 -5.51
N VAL A 49 -11.90 17.43 -4.81
CA VAL A 49 -11.75 16.35 -3.81
C VAL A 49 -11.09 15.09 -4.38
N PRO A 50 -11.46 14.57 -5.57
CA PRO A 50 -10.76 13.42 -6.14
C PRO A 50 -9.27 13.67 -6.41
N GLU A 51 -8.90 14.85 -6.90
CA GLU A 51 -7.49 15.23 -7.14
C GLU A 51 -6.71 15.28 -5.81
N ARG A 52 -7.30 15.86 -4.77
CA ARG A 52 -6.74 15.83 -3.40
C ARG A 52 -6.60 14.41 -2.89
N ALA A 53 -7.58 13.54 -3.18
CA ALA A 53 -7.57 12.14 -2.78
C ALA A 53 -6.45 11.35 -3.47
N THR A 54 -6.13 11.62 -4.75
CA THR A 54 -4.95 11.03 -5.40
C THR A 54 -3.67 11.41 -4.65
N ILE A 55 -3.51 12.69 -4.34
CA ILE A 55 -2.31 13.21 -3.70
C ILE A 55 -2.13 12.60 -2.31
N THR A 56 -3.22 12.52 -1.52
CA THR A 56 -3.16 11.91 -0.20
C THR A 56 -3.03 10.40 -0.23
N ASN A 57 -3.63 9.72 -1.23
CA ASN A 57 -3.50 8.28 -1.45
C ASN A 57 -2.04 7.87 -1.64
N MET A 58 -1.35 8.53 -2.58
CA MET A 58 0.05 8.26 -2.87
C MET A 58 1.03 8.84 -1.84
N GLY A 59 0.53 9.60 -0.86
CA GLY A 59 1.30 9.96 0.33
C GLY A 59 1.83 8.72 1.08
N ALA A 60 1.09 7.61 1.04
CA ALA A 60 1.53 6.35 1.64
C ALA A 60 2.90 5.88 1.12
N GLU A 61 3.23 6.16 -0.14
CA GLU A 61 4.51 5.80 -0.74
C GLU A 61 5.69 6.66 -0.27
N MET A 62 5.45 7.83 0.33
CA MET A 62 6.49 8.64 0.99
C MET A 62 6.84 8.11 2.40
N GLY A 63 6.13 7.10 2.89
CA GLY A 63 6.31 6.53 4.23
C GLY A 63 5.71 7.36 5.37
N VAL A 64 4.87 8.35 5.05
CA VAL A 64 4.21 9.22 6.03
C VAL A 64 3.06 8.48 6.73
N THR A 65 2.70 8.93 7.93
CA THR A 65 1.56 8.38 8.68
C THR A 65 0.24 8.58 7.95
N THR A 66 0.02 9.79 7.44
CA THR A 66 -1.10 10.13 6.56
C THR A 66 -0.82 11.46 5.86
N SER A 67 -1.69 11.82 4.92
CA SER A 67 -1.70 13.09 4.21
C SER A 67 -3.09 13.69 4.28
N ILE A 68 -3.19 15.00 4.50
CA ILE A 68 -4.47 15.69 4.67
C ILE A 68 -4.53 17.01 3.90
N PHE A 69 -5.73 17.35 3.42
CA PHE A 69 -6.11 18.67 2.94
C PHE A 69 -7.17 19.26 3.87
N PRO A 70 -7.31 20.59 3.94
CA PRO A 70 -8.40 21.21 4.68
C PRO A 70 -9.77 20.83 4.11
N SER A 71 -10.77 20.84 4.98
CA SER A 71 -12.18 20.82 4.60
C SER A 71 -12.61 22.25 4.30
N ASP A 72 -12.58 22.62 3.02
CA ASP A 72 -12.89 23.95 2.48
C ASP A 72 -14.11 23.92 1.54
N GLU A 73 -14.36 25.01 0.81
CA GLU A 73 -15.48 25.12 -0.13
C GLU A 73 -15.49 24.04 -1.23
N GLU A 74 -14.33 23.51 -1.66
CA GLU A 74 -14.31 22.40 -2.64
C GLU A 74 -14.79 21.09 -2.00
N THR A 75 -14.47 20.86 -0.72
CA THR A 75 -15.05 19.73 0.02
C THR A 75 -16.56 19.87 0.20
N ARG A 76 -17.04 21.08 0.47
CA ARG A 76 -18.48 21.39 0.54
C ARG A 76 -19.17 21.10 -0.78
N LYS A 77 -18.64 21.60 -1.90
CA LYS A 77 -19.18 21.35 -3.25
C LYS A 77 -19.26 19.86 -3.57
N PHE A 78 -18.22 19.10 -3.23
CA PHE A 78 -18.21 17.66 -3.43
C PHE A 78 -19.26 16.94 -2.56
N LEU A 79 -19.37 17.29 -1.28
CA LEU A 79 -20.38 16.72 -0.38
C LEU A 79 -21.79 17.08 -0.83
N LYS A 80 -22.03 18.33 -1.26
CA LYS A 80 -23.30 18.77 -1.87
C LYS A 80 -23.65 17.94 -3.10
N ALA A 81 -22.69 17.73 -4.02
CA ALA A 81 -22.90 16.89 -5.19
C ALA A 81 -23.23 15.43 -4.83
N GLN A 82 -22.80 14.96 -3.66
CA GLN A 82 -23.13 13.65 -3.09
C GLN A 82 -24.37 13.67 -2.18
N GLY A 83 -25.15 14.75 -2.14
CA GLY A 83 -26.36 14.85 -1.30
C GLY A 83 -26.09 14.95 0.20
N ARG A 84 -24.88 15.38 0.59
CA ARG A 84 -24.37 15.41 1.98
C ARG A 84 -23.88 16.80 2.39
N GLU A 85 -24.46 17.87 1.84
CA GLU A 85 -24.03 19.24 2.18
C GLU A 85 -24.12 19.53 3.69
N GLU A 86 -25.15 19.00 4.35
CA GLU A 86 -25.37 19.18 5.80
C GLU A 86 -24.32 18.48 6.68
N ASP A 87 -23.58 17.51 6.13
CA ASP A 87 -22.47 16.85 6.85
C ASP A 87 -21.16 17.65 6.77
N TRP A 88 -21.12 18.73 5.96
CA TRP A 88 -19.91 19.51 5.77
C TRP A 88 -19.62 20.39 6.98
N VAL A 89 -18.36 20.38 7.40
CA VAL A 89 -17.82 21.29 8.41
C VAL A 89 -16.51 21.85 7.88
N GLU A 90 -16.31 23.17 7.98
CA GLU A 90 -15.02 23.76 7.67
C GLU A 90 -13.98 23.30 8.69
N LEU A 91 -12.88 22.74 8.21
CA LEU A 91 -11.76 22.28 9.02
C LEU A 91 -10.47 22.78 8.38
N LYS A 92 -9.77 23.66 9.08
CA LYS A 92 -8.49 24.25 8.66
C LYS A 92 -7.54 24.29 9.85
N ALA A 93 -6.26 24.39 9.56
CA ALA A 93 -5.27 24.66 10.59
C ALA A 93 -5.49 26.04 11.21
N ASP A 94 -5.07 26.20 12.47
CA ASP A 94 -5.04 27.49 13.15
C ASP A 94 -4.06 28.43 12.45
N ASP A 95 -4.33 29.74 12.51
CA ASP A 95 -3.52 30.74 11.81
C ASP A 95 -2.07 30.82 12.35
N ASP A 96 -1.85 30.40 13.60
CA ASP A 96 -0.56 30.35 14.30
C ASP A 96 0.02 28.93 14.41
N ALA A 97 -0.52 27.96 13.66
CA ALA A 97 0.00 26.59 13.66
C ALA A 97 1.48 26.52 13.25
N GLU A 98 2.29 25.90 14.09
CA GLU A 98 3.71 25.66 13.83
C GLU A 98 3.94 24.31 13.12
N TYR A 99 4.90 24.28 12.19
CA TYR A 99 5.23 23.10 11.40
C TYR A 99 6.72 22.81 11.46
N ASP A 100 7.09 21.53 11.61
CA ASP A 100 8.49 21.09 11.68
C ASP A 100 9.24 21.35 10.36
N LYS A 101 8.50 21.38 9.25
CA LYS A 101 9.02 21.67 7.90
C LYS A 101 7.94 22.30 7.06
N VAL A 102 8.33 23.27 6.23
CA VAL A 102 7.46 23.92 5.23
C VAL A 102 8.10 23.77 3.85
N VAL A 103 7.32 23.35 2.87
CA VAL A 103 7.71 23.23 1.46
C VAL A 103 6.74 24.03 0.60
N GLU A 104 7.27 24.78 -0.35
CA GLU A 104 6.49 25.52 -1.34
C GLU A 104 6.50 24.74 -2.66
N LEU A 105 5.35 24.56 -3.28
CA LEU A 105 5.20 23.89 -4.57
C LEU A 105 4.32 24.72 -5.50
N ASP A 106 4.89 25.21 -6.61
CA ASP A 106 4.13 25.89 -7.65
C ASP A 106 3.55 24.88 -8.65
N LEU A 107 2.23 24.75 -8.66
CA LEU A 107 1.50 23.85 -9.56
C LEU A 107 1.63 24.26 -11.02
N SER A 108 1.90 25.54 -11.31
CA SER A 108 2.03 26.06 -12.67
C SER A 108 3.37 25.74 -13.33
N GLU A 109 4.38 25.38 -12.55
CA GLU A 109 5.70 24.96 -13.04
C GLU A 109 5.82 23.45 -13.25
N LEU A 110 4.81 22.68 -12.82
CA LEU A 110 4.81 21.23 -12.98
C LEU A 110 4.69 20.82 -14.46
N GLU A 111 5.27 19.67 -14.77
CA GLU A 111 5.15 19.01 -16.07
C GLU A 111 4.79 17.53 -15.89
N PRO A 112 4.37 16.82 -16.96
CA PRO A 112 4.02 15.41 -16.84
C PRO A 112 5.21 14.55 -16.37
N LEU A 113 5.01 13.81 -15.28
CA LEU A 113 5.99 12.93 -14.64
C LEU A 113 5.57 11.46 -14.74
N ALA A 114 6.54 10.58 -14.51
CA ALA A 114 6.31 9.15 -14.34
C ALA A 114 7.19 8.62 -13.21
N ALA A 115 6.75 7.57 -12.51
CA ALA A 115 7.64 6.76 -11.68
C ALA A 115 8.11 5.54 -12.48
N ALA A 116 9.42 5.43 -12.71
CA ALA A 116 10.05 4.32 -13.38
C ALA A 116 10.16 3.07 -12.47
N PRO A 117 10.28 1.86 -13.04
CA PRO A 117 10.51 0.65 -12.27
C PRO A 117 11.80 0.74 -11.45
N HIS A 118 11.96 0.03 -10.33
CA HIS A 118 10.94 -0.73 -9.59
C HIS A 118 10.55 -0.01 -8.28
N SER A 119 10.39 1.31 -8.33
CA SER A 119 10.07 2.12 -7.14
C SER A 119 9.22 3.34 -7.48
N PRO A 120 8.18 3.66 -6.68
CA PRO A 120 7.37 4.86 -6.88
C PRO A 120 8.20 6.15 -6.72
N GLY A 121 9.33 6.09 -6.02
CA GLY A 121 10.27 7.21 -5.89
C GLY A 121 11.22 7.40 -7.05
N ASN A 122 11.24 6.53 -8.06
CA ASN A 122 12.13 6.67 -9.22
C ASN A 122 11.50 7.62 -10.26
N VAL A 123 11.32 8.88 -9.87
CA VAL A 123 10.57 9.89 -10.63
C VAL A 123 11.40 10.39 -11.82
N VAL A 124 10.80 10.37 -13.01
CA VAL A 124 11.38 10.82 -14.27
C VAL A 124 10.39 11.71 -15.03
N ARG A 125 10.90 12.57 -15.92
CA ARG A 125 10.04 13.35 -16.81
C ARG A 125 9.53 12.48 -17.95
N VAL A 126 8.26 12.63 -18.32
CA VAL A 126 7.70 11.93 -19.48
C VAL A 126 8.41 12.35 -20.78
N SER A 127 8.88 13.61 -20.86
CA SER A 127 9.63 14.13 -22.01
C SER A 127 10.91 13.35 -22.32
N ASP A 128 11.50 12.72 -21.30
CA ASP A 128 12.80 12.04 -21.39
C ASP A 128 12.63 10.56 -21.82
N MET A 129 11.38 10.07 -21.90
CA MET A 129 11.04 8.66 -22.10
C MET A 129 10.57 8.32 -23.52
N LYS A 130 10.65 9.26 -24.46
CA LYS A 130 10.01 9.24 -25.80
C LYS A 130 10.23 7.99 -26.70
N ASP A 131 11.28 7.20 -26.44
CA ASP A 131 11.66 6.03 -27.23
C ASP A 131 11.27 4.69 -26.56
N VAL A 132 10.65 4.74 -25.39
CA VAL A 132 10.21 3.56 -24.65
C VAL A 132 8.86 3.09 -25.19
N LYS A 133 8.87 1.94 -25.89
CA LYS A 133 7.67 1.26 -26.38
C LYS A 133 6.81 0.78 -25.21
N VAL A 134 5.50 0.84 -25.40
CA VAL A 134 4.50 0.44 -24.40
C VAL A 134 3.76 -0.78 -24.90
N ASP A 135 3.62 -1.79 -24.04
CA ASP A 135 2.89 -3.02 -24.36
C ASP A 135 1.50 -3.05 -23.70
N GLN A 136 1.34 -2.34 -22.58
CA GLN A 136 0.12 -2.37 -21.79
C GLN A 136 -0.13 -1.01 -21.12
N VAL A 137 -1.39 -0.59 -21.10
CA VAL A 137 -1.86 0.57 -20.35
C VAL A 137 -3.04 0.15 -19.48
N MET A 138 -2.97 0.42 -18.17
CA MET A 138 -4.05 0.15 -17.23
C MET A 138 -4.47 1.44 -16.52
N LEU A 139 -5.64 1.95 -16.90
CA LEU A 139 -6.30 3.08 -16.26
C LEU A 139 -7.19 2.56 -15.12
N GLY A 140 -7.15 3.22 -13.97
CA GLY A 140 -8.02 2.94 -12.84
C GLY A 140 -7.28 2.81 -11.52
N SER A 141 -7.76 1.88 -10.68
CA SER A 141 -7.39 1.69 -9.26
C SER A 141 -7.91 2.81 -8.34
N CYS A 142 -7.84 2.62 -7.03
CA CYS A 142 -8.31 3.66 -6.09
C CYS A 142 -7.56 4.99 -6.19
N THR A 143 -6.39 5.03 -6.82
CA THR A 143 -5.58 6.25 -6.96
C THR A 143 -6.13 7.17 -8.04
N ASN A 144 -6.41 6.67 -9.26
CA ASN A 144 -6.85 7.49 -10.38
C ASN A 144 -7.96 6.78 -11.18
N SER A 145 -9.20 6.87 -10.69
CA SER A 145 -10.40 6.21 -11.26
C SER A 145 -11.72 6.93 -10.99
N SER A 146 -11.63 8.21 -10.63
CA SER A 146 -12.78 9.09 -10.42
C SER A 146 -13.53 9.37 -11.74
N TYR A 147 -14.72 9.94 -11.62
CA TYR A 147 -15.50 10.37 -12.78
C TYR A 147 -14.70 11.30 -13.71
N LYS A 148 -14.02 12.31 -13.15
CA LYS A 148 -13.25 13.29 -13.93
C LYS A 148 -12.19 12.61 -14.78
N GLU A 149 -11.46 11.64 -14.21
CA GLU A 149 -10.36 10.97 -14.90
C GLU A 149 -10.86 10.03 -16.00
N ILE A 150 -11.90 9.24 -15.71
CA ILE A 150 -12.52 8.36 -16.72
C ILE A 150 -13.07 9.19 -17.88
N ALA A 151 -13.77 10.29 -17.60
CA ALA A 151 -14.30 11.19 -18.61
C ALA A 151 -13.20 11.91 -19.41
N THR A 152 -12.11 12.33 -18.74
CA THR A 152 -10.96 12.96 -19.40
C THR A 152 -10.32 12.01 -20.39
N VAL A 153 -10.04 10.77 -19.97
CA VAL A 153 -9.49 9.76 -20.87
C VAL A 153 -10.46 9.40 -21.99
N ALA A 154 -11.75 9.22 -21.70
CA ALA A 154 -12.76 8.97 -22.73
C ALA A 154 -12.76 10.06 -23.82
N LYS A 155 -12.68 11.33 -23.43
CA LYS A 155 -12.61 12.45 -24.37
C LYS A 155 -11.29 12.49 -25.16
N ILE A 156 -10.15 12.17 -24.55
CA ILE A 156 -8.87 12.04 -25.27
C ILE A 156 -8.95 10.91 -26.32
N MET A 157 -9.59 9.79 -25.96
CA MET A 157 -9.71 8.59 -26.80
C MET A 157 -10.80 8.71 -27.88
N LYS A 158 -11.70 9.70 -27.79
CA LYS A 158 -12.85 9.84 -28.69
C LYS A 158 -12.44 9.93 -30.16
N GLY A 159 -12.98 9.01 -30.98
CA GLY A 159 -12.67 8.92 -32.41
C GLY A 159 -11.24 8.43 -32.71
N LYS A 160 -10.51 7.94 -31.71
CA LYS A 160 -9.17 7.32 -31.86
C LYS A 160 -9.27 5.82 -31.65
N LYS A 161 -8.21 5.10 -32.03
CA LYS A 161 -8.05 3.66 -31.74
C LYS A 161 -6.77 3.47 -30.94
N ILE A 162 -6.77 2.48 -30.06
CA ILE A 162 -5.55 2.04 -29.39
C ILE A 162 -4.52 1.58 -30.42
N TYR A 163 -3.24 1.79 -30.11
CA TYR A 163 -2.15 1.28 -30.93
C TYR A 163 -2.22 -0.26 -30.99
N PRO A 164 -2.03 -0.90 -32.16
CA PRO A 164 -2.31 -2.33 -32.35
C PRO A 164 -1.60 -3.28 -31.37
N ASP A 165 -0.38 -2.92 -30.95
CA ASP A 165 0.43 -3.73 -30.05
C ASP A 165 0.20 -3.40 -28.55
N VAL A 166 -0.67 -2.43 -28.24
CA VAL A 166 -0.97 -2.02 -26.85
C VAL A 166 -2.22 -2.69 -26.35
N SER A 167 -2.12 -3.30 -25.17
CA SER A 167 -3.27 -3.77 -24.41
C SER A 167 -3.79 -2.69 -23.46
N PHE A 168 -4.97 -2.12 -23.73
CA PHE A 168 -5.57 -1.08 -22.89
C PHE A 168 -6.73 -1.62 -22.04
N GLY A 169 -6.71 -1.37 -20.74
CA GLY A 169 -7.76 -1.73 -19.79
C GLY A 169 -8.18 -0.55 -18.91
N VAL A 170 -9.46 -0.48 -18.56
CA VAL A 170 -10.05 0.61 -17.76
C VAL A 170 -10.84 0.01 -16.60
N ALA A 171 -10.46 0.32 -15.36
CA ALA A 171 -11.16 -0.08 -14.14
C ALA A 171 -11.74 1.15 -13.41
N PRO A 172 -13.05 1.42 -13.50
CA PRO A 172 -13.69 2.49 -12.74
C PRO A 172 -13.56 2.26 -11.22
N GLY A 173 -13.48 3.34 -10.43
CA GLY A 173 -13.25 3.24 -8.99
C GLY A 173 -14.44 2.71 -8.20
N SER A 174 -15.64 2.82 -8.77
CA SER A 174 -16.88 2.40 -8.11
C SER A 174 -17.99 2.13 -9.12
N ARG A 175 -19.06 1.47 -8.65
CA ARG A 175 -20.30 1.31 -9.41
C ARG A 175 -20.91 2.66 -9.80
N GLN A 176 -20.85 3.66 -8.91
CA GLN A 176 -21.34 5.01 -9.17
C GLN A 176 -20.60 5.64 -10.37
N VAL A 177 -19.26 5.60 -10.39
CA VAL A 177 -18.47 6.15 -11.51
C VAL A 177 -18.77 5.40 -12.81
N LEU A 178 -18.83 4.07 -12.77
CA LEU A 178 -19.17 3.25 -13.94
C LEU A 178 -20.56 3.61 -14.51
N GLN A 179 -21.57 3.70 -13.65
CA GLN A 179 -22.94 4.03 -14.06
C GLN A 179 -23.03 5.43 -14.67
N MET A 180 -22.36 6.42 -14.06
CA MET A 180 -22.34 7.79 -14.61
C MET A 180 -21.59 7.85 -15.94
N ALA A 181 -20.40 7.23 -16.04
CA ALA A 181 -19.65 7.17 -17.29
C ALA A 181 -20.42 6.47 -18.43
N ALA A 182 -21.24 5.47 -18.11
CA ALA A 182 -22.11 4.82 -19.08
C ALA A 182 -23.25 5.75 -19.55
N ARG A 183 -23.91 6.45 -18.63
CA ARG A 183 -25.02 7.37 -18.97
C ARG A 183 -24.56 8.59 -19.76
N ASP A 184 -23.37 9.09 -19.46
CA ASP A 184 -22.80 10.27 -20.12
C ASP A 184 -22.09 9.93 -21.44
N GLY A 185 -22.10 8.65 -21.85
CA GLY A 185 -21.55 8.19 -23.13
C GLY A 185 -20.04 7.92 -23.14
N TYR A 186 -19.32 8.25 -22.07
CA TYR A 186 -17.87 8.04 -21.96
C TYR A 186 -17.46 6.57 -22.07
N LEU A 187 -18.29 5.64 -21.58
CA LEU A 187 -18.01 4.22 -21.75
C LEU A 187 -18.03 3.82 -23.23
N GLY A 188 -18.94 4.39 -24.02
CA GLY A 188 -18.99 4.18 -25.47
C GLY A 188 -17.72 4.66 -26.16
N ASP A 189 -17.29 5.90 -25.89
CA ASP A 189 -16.05 6.47 -26.43
C ASP A 189 -14.82 5.59 -26.11
N LEU A 190 -14.74 5.03 -24.89
CA LEU A 190 -13.66 4.13 -24.48
C LEU A 190 -13.72 2.77 -25.21
N LEU A 191 -14.89 2.13 -25.26
CA LEU A 191 -15.07 0.84 -25.94
C LEU A 191 -14.80 0.98 -27.44
N ASP A 192 -15.28 2.05 -28.06
CA ASP A 192 -15.03 2.37 -29.46
C ASP A 192 -13.53 2.54 -29.73
N SER A 193 -12.74 3.00 -28.76
CA SER A 193 -11.28 3.07 -28.93
C SER A 193 -10.58 1.70 -28.93
N GLY A 194 -11.26 0.63 -28.48
CA GLY A 194 -10.70 -0.70 -28.28
C GLY A 194 -10.31 -1.00 -26.83
N ALA A 195 -10.62 -0.10 -25.88
CA ALA A 195 -10.35 -0.32 -24.47
C ALA A 195 -11.20 -1.49 -23.92
N ARG A 196 -10.62 -2.26 -23.00
CA ARG A 196 -11.36 -3.32 -22.27
C ARG A 196 -11.86 -2.79 -20.94
N LEU A 197 -13.16 -2.87 -20.71
CA LEU A 197 -13.74 -2.58 -19.40
C LEU A 197 -13.35 -3.68 -18.40
N LEU A 198 -12.83 -3.28 -17.26
CA LEU A 198 -12.50 -4.14 -16.13
C LEU A 198 -13.50 -3.91 -14.99
N GLU A 199 -13.56 -4.86 -14.07
CA GLU A 199 -14.41 -4.76 -12.88
C GLU A 199 -13.99 -3.57 -11.99
N ALA A 200 -14.97 -2.95 -11.33
CA ALA A 200 -14.76 -1.91 -10.33
C ALA A 200 -14.17 -2.52 -9.03
N ALA A 201 -12.91 -2.94 -9.12
CA ALA A 201 -12.18 -3.65 -8.09
C ALA A 201 -10.69 -3.28 -8.16
N CYS A 202 -9.89 -3.73 -7.18
CA CYS A 202 -8.44 -3.53 -7.20
C CYS A 202 -7.78 -4.12 -8.45
N GLY A 203 -8.22 -5.32 -8.88
CA GLY A 203 -7.80 -5.98 -10.11
C GLY A 203 -6.29 -5.92 -10.38
N PHE A 204 -5.93 -5.31 -11.51
CA PHE A 204 -4.55 -5.19 -12.00
C PHE A 204 -3.60 -4.53 -10.98
N CYS A 205 -4.08 -3.63 -10.12
CA CYS A 205 -3.25 -2.88 -9.16
C CYS A 205 -2.51 -3.79 -8.17
N ILE A 206 -3.12 -4.92 -7.81
CA ILE A 206 -2.55 -5.92 -6.89
C ILE A 206 -2.01 -7.16 -7.62
N GLY A 207 -1.89 -7.10 -8.95
CA GLY A 207 -1.48 -8.23 -9.79
C GLY A 207 -2.55 -9.31 -9.95
N ASN A 208 -3.83 -8.99 -9.67
CA ASN A 208 -4.94 -9.92 -9.85
C ASN A 208 -5.63 -9.63 -11.20
N SER A 209 -5.28 -10.39 -12.24
CA SER A 209 -5.58 -10.16 -13.66
C SER A 209 -4.74 -9.07 -14.34
N GLN A 210 -4.74 -9.06 -15.68
CA GLN A 210 -3.97 -8.14 -16.52
C GLN A 210 -2.46 -8.13 -16.24
N SER A 211 -1.88 -9.30 -15.98
CA SER A 211 -0.43 -9.45 -15.85
C SER A 211 0.27 -9.05 -17.16
N PRO A 212 1.32 -8.20 -17.12
CA PRO A 212 2.09 -7.86 -18.31
C PRO A 212 2.82 -9.09 -18.86
N LYS A 213 3.18 -9.09 -20.15
CA LYS A 213 4.07 -10.11 -20.71
C LYS A 213 5.47 -10.03 -20.06
N THR A 214 6.26 -11.09 -20.20
CA THR A 214 7.66 -11.12 -19.77
C THR A 214 8.43 -9.92 -20.31
N SER A 215 9.11 -9.18 -19.42
CA SER A 215 9.84 -7.94 -19.73
C SER A 215 9.00 -6.82 -20.36
N GLY A 216 7.66 -6.92 -20.29
CA GLY A 216 6.76 -5.95 -20.92
C GLY A 216 6.71 -4.63 -20.16
N VAL A 217 6.60 -3.54 -20.91
CA VAL A 217 6.40 -2.18 -20.38
C VAL A 217 4.91 -1.92 -20.16
N SER A 218 4.53 -1.70 -18.90
CA SER A 218 3.15 -1.48 -18.48
C SER A 218 3.01 -0.12 -17.81
N LEU A 219 2.19 0.76 -18.38
CA LEU A 219 1.85 2.06 -17.79
C LEU A 219 0.58 1.90 -16.96
N ARG A 220 0.63 2.34 -15.71
CA ARG A 220 -0.49 2.18 -14.78
C ARG A 220 -0.76 3.48 -14.05
N THR A 221 -2.03 3.80 -13.87
CA THR A 221 -2.43 4.97 -13.06
C THR A 221 -2.58 4.63 -11.57
N SER A 222 -2.04 3.49 -11.14
CA SER A 222 -1.99 3.07 -9.73
C SER A 222 -0.85 3.73 -8.95
N ASN A 223 -0.67 3.36 -7.68
CA ASN A 223 0.31 3.94 -6.77
C ASN A 223 1.61 3.12 -6.56
N ARG A 224 1.65 1.83 -6.93
CA ARG A 224 2.82 0.96 -6.64
C ARG A 224 3.32 0.20 -7.86
N ASN A 225 4.64 0.21 -8.06
CA ASN A 225 5.35 -0.49 -9.14
C ASN A 225 6.58 -1.29 -8.66
N PHE A 226 6.54 -1.78 -7.42
CA PHE A 226 7.57 -2.69 -6.91
C PHE A 226 7.71 -3.94 -7.80
N GLU A 227 8.90 -4.53 -7.82
CA GLU A 227 9.21 -5.72 -8.60
C GLU A 227 8.20 -6.86 -8.32
N GLY A 228 7.73 -7.53 -9.38
CA GLY A 228 6.74 -8.63 -9.28
C GLY A 228 5.31 -8.24 -8.88
N ARG A 229 5.05 -6.99 -8.48
CA ARG A 229 3.73 -6.53 -7.99
C ARG A 229 2.57 -6.79 -8.95
N SER A 230 2.82 -6.71 -10.26
CA SER A 230 1.81 -6.84 -11.31
C SER A 230 1.54 -8.28 -11.74
N GLY A 231 2.07 -9.29 -11.05
CA GLY A 231 1.87 -10.70 -11.36
C GLY A 231 2.87 -11.32 -12.34
N THR A 232 3.81 -10.52 -12.87
CA THR A 232 4.93 -10.98 -13.72
C THR A 232 6.22 -10.39 -13.17
N GLN A 233 7.17 -11.23 -12.75
CA GLN A 233 8.39 -10.79 -12.06
C GLN A 233 9.21 -9.78 -12.86
N SER A 234 9.43 -10.05 -14.16
CA SER A 234 10.27 -9.23 -15.04
C SER A 234 9.58 -7.98 -15.61
N ALA A 235 8.31 -7.75 -15.30
CA ALA A 235 7.55 -6.66 -15.91
C ALA A 235 8.06 -5.28 -15.48
N GLN A 236 8.16 -4.36 -16.44
CA GLN A 236 8.62 -2.99 -16.24
C GLN A 236 7.39 -2.09 -16.07
N VAL A 237 6.95 -1.91 -14.82
CA VAL A 237 5.76 -1.12 -14.48
C VAL A 237 6.11 0.34 -14.21
N TYR A 238 5.50 1.24 -14.96
CA TYR A 238 5.60 2.69 -14.78
C TYR A 238 4.30 3.25 -14.19
N LEU A 239 4.41 4.19 -13.26
CA LEU A 239 3.26 4.90 -12.74
C LEU A 239 3.13 6.25 -13.44
N VAL A 240 1.98 6.53 -14.01
CA VAL A 240 1.74 7.73 -14.83
C VAL A 240 0.36 8.32 -14.56
N SER A 241 0.13 9.54 -15.01
CA SER A 241 -1.19 10.17 -15.00
C SER A 241 -2.16 9.53 -16.00
N PRO A 242 -3.49 9.68 -15.81
CA PRO A 242 -4.50 9.27 -16.80
C PRO A 242 -4.25 9.85 -18.19
N GLU A 243 -3.79 11.10 -18.28
CA GLU A 243 -3.50 11.78 -19.54
C GLU A 243 -2.34 11.12 -20.29
N VAL A 244 -1.23 10.87 -19.61
CA VAL A 244 -0.06 10.18 -20.18
C VAL A 244 -0.43 8.75 -20.58
N ALA A 245 -1.21 8.06 -19.75
CA ALA A 245 -1.71 6.72 -20.06
C ALA A 245 -2.55 6.69 -21.35
N ALA A 246 -3.51 7.62 -21.49
CA ALA A 246 -4.37 7.71 -22.67
C ALA A 246 -3.56 7.98 -23.94
N VAL A 247 -2.63 8.94 -23.88
CA VAL A 247 -1.78 9.28 -25.02
C VAL A 247 -0.83 8.14 -25.40
N ALA A 248 -0.28 7.43 -24.41
CA ALA A 248 0.54 6.24 -24.67
C ALA A 248 -0.29 5.10 -25.28
N ALA A 249 -1.55 4.94 -24.90
CA ALA A 249 -2.45 3.95 -25.49
C ALA A 249 -2.72 4.22 -26.97
N ILE A 250 -2.78 5.49 -27.38
CA ILE A 250 -2.94 5.90 -28.79
C ILE A 250 -1.62 5.72 -29.57
N THR A 251 -0.49 6.07 -28.96
CA THR A 251 0.80 6.21 -29.67
C THR A 251 1.69 4.96 -29.62
N GLY A 252 1.43 4.01 -28.72
CA GLY A 252 2.24 2.79 -28.57
C GLY A 252 3.56 2.99 -27.82
N LYS A 253 3.80 4.18 -27.28
CA LYS A 253 5.05 4.54 -26.61
C LYS A 253 4.84 5.68 -25.61
N PHE A 254 5.81 5.90 -24.73
CA PHE A 254 5.85 7.10 -23.91
C PHE A 254 5.86 8.35 -24.80
N THR A 255 4.92 9.25 -24.57
CA THR A 255 4.76 10.48 -25.34
C THR A 255 4.32 11.60 -24.40
N ASP A 256 4.99 12.75 -24.48
CA ASP A 256 4.57 13.95 -23.74
C ASP A 256 3.18 14.40 -24.24
N PRO A 257 2.14 14.33 -23.39
CA PRO A 257 0.77 14.62 -23.80
C PRO A 257 0.58 16.07 -24.27
N ARG A 258 1.48 17.00 -23.90
CA ARG A 258 1.45 18.40 -24.38
C ARG A 258 1.81 18.55 -25.86
N LYS A 259 2.40 17.51 -26.48
CA LYS A 259 2.99 17.58 -27.84
C LYS A 259 2.21 16.80 -28.90
N VAL A 260 1.07 16.22 -28.58
CA VAL A 260 0.33 15.32 -29.50
C VAL A 260 -0.72 16.00 -30.38
N GLY A 261 -0.87 17.32 -30.28
CA GLY A 261 -1.82 18.09 -31.09
C GLY A 261 -3.29 17.71 -30.83
N ILE A 262 -3.58 17.08 -29.69
CA ILE A 262 -4.93 16.85 -29.19
C ILE A 262 -5.27 18.07 -28.32
N GLU A 263 -6.51 18.58 -28.42
CA GLU A 263 -7.00 19.61 -27.52
C GLU A 263 -7.27 19.00 -26.14
N TYR A 264 -6.78 19.64 -25.08
CA TYR A 264 -7.00 19.13 -23.71
C TYR A 264 -8.48 19.18 -23.35
N PRO A 265 -9.13 18.05 -23.03
CA PRO A 265 -10.55 18.07 -22.70
C PRO A 265 -10.75 18.64 -21.30
N ASN A 266 -11.30 19.84 -21.21
CA ASN A 266 -11.67 20.43 -19.92
C ASN A 266 -12.90 19.72 -19.35
N VAL A 267 -12.69 18.77 -18.44
CA VAL A 267 -13.75 18.01 -17.75
C VAL A 267 -13.99 18.59 -16.37
N ASN A 268 -15.23 19.03 -16.16
CA ASN A 268 -15.70 19.48 -14.85
C ASN A 268 -16.25 18.31 -14.02
N MET A 269 -16.16 18.44 -12.71
CA MET A 269 -16.87 17.56 -11.79
C MET A 269 -18.39 17.73 -11.95
N PRO A 270 -19.17 16.66 -11.82
CA PRO A 270 -20.63 16.75 -11.90
C PRO A 270 -21.17 17.52 -10.69
N THR A 271 -22.21 18.33 -10.91
CA THR A 271 -22.90 19.05 -9.82
C THR A 271 -23.76 18.12 -8.95
N GLN A 272 -24.05 16.93 -9.45
CA GLN A 272 -24.78 15.89 -8.73
C GLN A 272 -24.26 14.51 -9.16
N PHE A 273 -23.96 13.66 -8.19
CA PHE A 273 -23.64 12.26 -8.41
C PHE A 273 -24.90 11.40 -8.35
N LEU A 274 -24.89 10.30 -9.11
CA LEU A 274 -25.93 9.29 -8.94
C LEU A 274 -25.68 8.52 -7.65
N ILE A 275 -26.54 8.71 -6.66
CA ILE A 275 -26.51 7.94 -5.41
C ILE A 275 -27.42 6.73 -5.59
N ASP A 276 -26.84 5.54 -5.51
CA ASP A 276 -27.55 4.27 -5.60
C ASP A 276 -26.99 3.34 -4.52
N ASP A 277 -27.75 3.23 -3.43
CA ASP A 277 -27.40 2.46 -2.25
C ASP A 277 -28.07 1.08 -2.23
N SER A 278 -28.78 0.71 -3.31
CA SER A 278 -29.59 -0.52 -3.39
C SER A 278 -28.81 -1.82 -3.20
N MET A 279 -27.49 -1.80 -3.37
CA MET A 279 -26.61 -2.95 -3.17
C MET A 279 -25.93 -2.99 -1.79
N PHE A 280 -26.16 -1.99 -0.93
CA PHE A 280 -25.74 -2.10 0.46
C PHE A 280 -26.64 -3.10 1.19
N ILE A 281 -26.01 -4.12 1.78
CA ILE A 281 -26.68 -5.03 2.70
C ILE A 281 -26.47 -4.45 4.10
N PHE A 282 -27.48 -3.75 4.60
CA PHE A 282 -27.44 -3.20 5.96
C PHE A 282 -27.75 -4.28 6.99
N PRO A 283 -27.04 -4.33 8.12
CA PRO A 283 -27.31 -5.29 9.17
C PRO A 283 -28.71 -5.06 9.75
N LYS A 284 -29.46 -6.15 9.96
CA LYS A 284 -30.74 -6.17 10.64
C LYS A 284 -30.55 -6.71 12.05
N ASP A 285 -31.44 -6.36 12.97
CA ASP A 285 -31.40 -6.93 14.32
C ASP A 285 -31.55 -8.46 14.34
N THR A 286 -32.24 -9.01 13.33
CA THR A 286 -32.35 -10.46 13.12
C THR A 286 -31.02 -11.14 12.79
N ASP A 287 -29.99 -10.38 12.39
CA ASP A 287 -28.71 -10.92 11.93
C ASP A 287 -27.76 -11.29 13.08
N ARG A 288 -28.14 -11.03 14.34
CA ARG A 288 -27.27 -11.23 15.51
C ARG A 288 -26.87 -12.70 15.78
N ASN A 289 -27.72 -13.66 15.40
CA ASN A 289 -27.53 -15.08 15.69
C ASN A 289 -27.66 -15.96 14.43
N ILE A 290 -27.33 -15.42 13.26
CA ILE A 290 -27.41 -16.18 12.01
C ILE A 290 -26.26 -17.20 11.93
N GLU A 291 -26.54 -18.32 11.28
CA GLU A 291 -25.50 -19.27 10.92
C GLU A 291 -24.56 -18.63 9.89
N VAL A 292 -23.28 -18.50 10.24
CA VAL A 292 -22.26 -18.06 9.29
C VAL A 292 -21.82 -19.25 8.45
N VAL A 293 -22.27 -19.30 7.20
CA VAL A 293 -21.90 -20.35 6.24
C VAL A 293 -20.41 -20.20 5.88
N ARG A 294 -19.64 -21.27 6.09
CA ARG A 294 -18.19 -21.30 5.84
C ARG A 294 -17.85 -22.33 4.75
N GLY A 295 -17.15 -21.90 3.71
CA GLY A 295 -16.54 -22.79 2.73
C GLY A 295 -15.24 -23.42 3.24
N PRO A 296 -14.60 -24.34 2.49
CA PRO A 296 -13.38 -25.04 2.91
C PRO A 296 -12.18 -24.10 3.13
N ASN A 297 -12.21 -22.88 2.60
CA ASN A 297 -11.19 -21.85 2.80
C ASN A 297 -11.57 -20.79 3.84
N ILE A 298 -12.63 -21.00 4.62
CA ILE A 298 -13.03 -20.10 5.71
C ILE A 298 -12.89 -20.90 7.02
N GLY A 299 -11.70 -20.83 7.61
CA GLY A 299 -11.35 -21.49 8.85
C GLY A 299 -11.68 -20.64 10.08
N THR A 300 -11.60 -21.26 11.25
CA THR A 300 -11.58 -20.54 12.52
C THR A 300 -10.22 -19.82 12.65
N PRO A 301 -10.19 -18.52 12.99
CA PRO A 301 -8.94 -17.82 13.24
C PRO A 301 -8.13 -18.53 14.33
N PRO A 302 -6.83 -18.77 14.13
CA PRO A 302 -6.00 -19.42 15.15
C PRO A 302 -5.81 -18.51 16.35
N VAL A 303 -5.73 -19.13 17.53
CA VAL A 303 -5.41 -18.45 18.79
C VAL A 303 -3.96 -18.74 19.13
N ASN A 304 -3.26 -17.73 19.62
CA ASN A 304 -1.87 -17.85 20.05
C ASN A 304 -1.80 -18.09 21.56
N ASP A 305 -0.74 -18.75 22.00
CA ASP A 305 -0.45 -18.93 23.42
C ASP A 305 0.03 -17.62 24.06
N LYS A 306 -0.18 -17.50 25.38
CA LYS A 306 0.39 -16.42 26.20
C LYS A 306 1.91 -16.34 26.05
N MET A 307 2.46 -15.18 26.36
CA MET A 307 3.91 -14.99 26.30
C MET A 307 4.63 -16.02 27.19
N PRO A 308 5.60 -16.78 26.65
CA PRO A 308 6.36 -17.74 27.45
C PRO A 308 7.30 -17.01 28.42
N GLU A 309 7.71 -17.69 29.49
CA GLU A 309 8.74 -17.16 30.41
C GLU A 309 10.09 -16.98 29.71
N SER A 310 10.42 -17.83 28.73
CA SER A 310 11.62 -17.74 27.91
C SER A 310 11.32 -18.17 26.48
N ILE A 311 11.97 -17.53 25.49
CA ILE A 311 11.88 -17.96 24.09
C ILE A 311 13.07 -18.87 23.81
N LYS A 312 12.82 -20.15 23.55
CA LYS A 312 13.84 -21.17 23.25
C LYS A 312 13.56 -21.80 21.88
N GLY A 313 14.57 -21.91 21.03
CA GLY A 313 14.44 -22.58 19.74
C GLY A 313 15.54 -22.17 18.78
N ASN A 314 15.20 -21.87 17.53
CA ASN A 314 16.19 -21.63 16.49
C ASN A 314 15.88 -20.42 15.61
N VAL A 315 16.93 -19.91 14.96
CA VAL A 315 16.78 -18.93 13.88
C VAL A 315 16.20 -19.63 12.65
N GLY A 316 14.91 -19.43 12.41
CA GLY A 316 14.19 -20.09 11.32
C GLY A 316 14.60 -19.57 9.95
N ILE A 317 14.88 -18.27 9.85
CA ILE A 317 15.39 -17.63 8.64
C ILE A 317 16.20 -16.38 9.01
N LYS A 318 17.27 -16.12 8.24
CA LYS A 318 18.01 -14.86 8.25
C LYS A 318 17.83 -14.16 6.91
N VAL A 319 17.30 -12.95 6.93
CA VAL A 319 17.00 -12.16 5.72
C VAL A 319 17.72 -10.82 5.75
N GLY A 320 17.97 -10.25 4.57
CA GLY A 320 18.63 -8.95 4.41
C GLY A 320 17.71 -7.77 4.70
N ASP A 321 18.06 -6.62 4.13
CA ASP A 321 17.28 -5.39 4.24
C ASP A 321 16.04 -5.42 3.33
N LYS A 322 15.09 -4.51 3.57
CA LYS A 322 13.96 -4.17 2.68
C LYS A 322 13.02 -5.34 2.40
N ILE A 323 12.87 -6.26 3.33
CA ILE A 323 11.91 -7.36 3.23
C ILE A 323 10.49 -6.81 3.33
N THR A 324 9.73 -6.92 2.24
CA THR A 324 8.36 -6.43 2.16
C THR A 324 7.38 -7.42 2.78
N THR A 325 6.16 -6.98 3.10
CA THR A 325 5.07 -7.90 3.45
C THR A 325 4.70 -8.86 2.31
N ASP A 326 5.02 -8.52 1.05
CA ASP A 326 4.86 -9.41 -0.10
C ASP A 326 5.93 -10.52 -0.12
N HIS A 327 7.14 -10.24 0.39
CA HIS A 327 8.17 -11.25 0.62
C HIS A 327 7.82 -12.18 1.79
N ILE A 328 7.31 -11.63 2.91
CA ILE A 328 6.93 -12.42 4.09
C ILE A 328 5.70 -13.29 3.78
N MET A 329 4.67 -12.70 3.17
CA MET A 329 3.42 -13.38 2.85
C MET A 329 2.91 -12.92 1.48
N PRO A 330 3.12 -13.71 0.41
CA PRO A 330 2.74 -13.34 -0.94
C PRO A 330 1.24 -13.08 -1.10
N ALA A 331 0.89 -12.09 -1.92
CA ALA A 331 -0.48 -11.80 -2.32
C ALA A 331 -0.90 -12.64 -3.56
N GLY A 332 -1.42 -12.00 -4.60
CA GLY A 332 -1.75 -12.62 -5.88
C GLY A 332 -2.64 -13.85 -5.74
N ALA A 333 -2.22 -14.96 -6.36
CA ALA A 333 -2.96 -16.22 -6.37
C ALA A 333 -3.18 -16.85 -4.97
N ARG A 334 -2.44 -16.40 -3.95
CA ARG A 334 -2.54 -16.91 -2.58
C ARG A 334 -3.68 -16.24 -1.78
N LEU A 335 -4.19 -15.09 -2.23
CA LEU A 335 -5.27 -14.37 -1.53
C LEU A 335 -6.57 -15.18 -1.37
N LYS A 336 -6.78 -16.22 -2.17
CA LYS A 336 -7.90 -17.16 -1.99
C LYS A 336 -7.85 -17.94 -0.67
N TYR A 337 -6.69 -18.00 -0.02
CA TYR A 337 -6.50 -18.65 1.29
C TYR A 337 -6.51 -17.65 2.45
N ARG A 338 -6.86 -16.37 2.22
CA ARG A 338 -6.76 -15.32 3.26
C ARG A 338 -7.57 -15.62 4.53
N SER A 339 -8.64 -16.40 4.42
CA SER A 339 -9.47 -16.86 5.55
C SER A 339 -9.15 -18.28 5.99
N ASN A 340 -8.13 -18.93 5.43
CA ASN A 340 -7.62 -20.25 5.78
C ASN A 340 -6.16 -20.13 6.22
N VAL A 341 -5.95 -19.65 7.46
CA VAL A 341 -4.60 -19.39 7.99
C VAL A 341 -3.68 -20.62 7.92
N PRO A 342 -4.11 -21.85 8.29
CA PRO A 342 -3.27 -23.03 8.12
C PRO A 342 -2.75 -23.18 6.70
N LYS A 343 -3.63 -23.10 5.69
CA LYS A 343 -3.23 -23.23 4.29
C LYS A 343 -2.38 -22.05 3.82
N TYR A 344 -2.72 -20.84 4.24
CA TYR A 344 -1.99 -19.65 3.80
C TYR A 344 -0.57 -19.60 4.38
N SER A 345 -0.40 -20.15 5.59
CA SER A 345 0.90 -20.20 6.27
C SER A 345 1.95 -21.04 5.54
N GLU A 346 1.54 -21.99 4.70
CA GLU A 346 2.44 -22.77 3.84
C GLU A 346 3.22 -21.92 2.81
N PHE A 347 2.82 -20.65 2.61
CA PHE A 347 3.47 -19.74 1.67
C PHE A 347 4.32 -18.65 2.35
N VAL A 348 4.50 -18.72 3.68
CA VAL A 348 5.38 -17.76 4.38
C VAL A 348 6.79 -17.86 3.81
N PHE A 349 7.35 -16.74 3.35
CA PHE A 349 8.66 -16.65 2.70
C PHE A 349 8.84 -17.49 1.43
N GLU A 350 7.76 -17.87 0.72
CA GLU A 350 7.82 -18.71 -0.51
C GLU A 350 8.83 -18.21 -1.56
N HIS A 351 8.96 -16.89 -1.73
CA HIS A 351 9.86 -16.29 -2.72
C HIS A 351 11.31 -16.10 -2.23
N ILE A 352 11.59 -16.41 -0.96
CA ILE A 352 12.94 -16.28 -0.34
C ILE A 352 13.47 -17.66 0.07
N ASP A 353 12.75 -18.36 0.93
CA ASP A 353 13.07 -19.72 1.38
C ASP A 353 11.76 -20.52 1.49
N PRO A 354 11.38 -21.29 0.46
CA PRO A 354 10.14 -22.06 0.46
C PRO A 354 10.12 -23.19 1.49
N THR A 355 11.26 -23.51 2.11
CA THR A 355 11.34 -24.55 3.16
C THR A 355 11.08 -24.01 4.56
N PHE A 356 10.97 -22.69 4.71
CA PHE A 356 10.72 -22.04 6.01
C PHE A 356 9.46 -22.56 6.73
N PRO A 357 8.28 -22.69 6.07
CA PRO A 357 7.06 -23.12 6.76
C PRO A 357 7.17 -24.52 7.37
N GLU A 358 7.78 -25.46 6.64
CA GLU A 358 8.01 -26.83 7.11
C GLU A 358 8.91 -26.85 8.33
N ARG A 359 10.05 -26.14 8.25
CA ARG A 359 11.03 -26.03 9.34
C ARG A 359 10.43 -25.41 10.61
N ALA A 360 9.66 -24.32 10.46
CA ALA A 360 9.04 -23.64 11.57
C ALA A 360 7.96 -24.52 12.24
N MET A 361 7.15 -25.22 11.44
CA MET A 361 6.15 -26.17 11.95
C MET A 361 6.79 -27.36 12.67
N GLU A 362 7.90 -27.88 12.18
CA GLU A 362 8.65 -28.94 12.86
C GLU A 362 9.18 -28.48 14.22
N ALA A 363 9.80 -27.29 14.28
CA ALA A 363 10.24 -26.68 15.53
C ALA A 363 9.08 -26.54 16.52
N LYS A 364 7.94 -26.00 16.07
CA LYS A 364 6.72 -25.86 16.88
C LYS A 364 6.23 -27.20 17.42
N LYS A 365 6.20 -28.25 16.59
CA LYS A 365 5.79 -29.61 17.01
C LYS A 365 6.71 -30.18 18.09
N ASN A 366 7.99 -29.83 18.06
CA ASN A 366 8.98 -30.22 19.05
C ASN A 366 9.00 -29.32 20.30
N GLY A 367 8.04 -28.39 20.44
CA GLY A 367 7.96 -27.47 21.57
C GLY A 367 9.00 -26.35 21.54
N LEU A 368 9.62 -26.11 20.39
CA LEU A 368 10.59 -25.03 20.16
C LEU A 368 9.91 -23.85 19.45
N HIS A 369 10.47 -22.66 19.67
CA HIS A 369 10.03 -21.43 19.03
C HIS A 369 10.89 -21.12 17.81
N THR A 370 10.30 -20.43 16.84
CA THR A 370 11.06 -19.88 15.70
C THR A 370 11.34 -18.40 15.92
N VAL A 371 12.55 -17.95 15.58
CA VAL A 371 12.92 -16.54 15.51
C VAL A 371 13.35 -16.18 14.10
N VAL A 372 12.95 -14.99 13.65
CA VAL A 372 13.37 -14.41 12.37
C VAL A 372 14.42 -13.35 12.65
N VAL A 373 15.55 -13.40 11.93
CA VAL A 373 16.58 -12.36 11.97
C VAL A 373 16.54 -11.57 10.66
N ALA A 374 16.49 -10.24 10.74
CA ALA A 374 16.34 -9.39 9.56
C ALA A 374 17.25 -8.15 9.57
N GLY A 375 17.49 -7.60 8.38
CA GLY A 375 18.20 -6.33 8.21
C GLY A 375 17.33 -5.12 8.55
N GLU A 376 17.55 -4.02 7.82
CA GLU A 376 16.77 -2.79 7.93
C GLU A 376 15.43 -2.89 7.21
N SER A 377 14.42 -2.13 7.69
CA SER A 377 13.16 -1.90 6.98
C SER A 377 12.37 -3.20 6.74
N TYR A 378 12.34 -4.09 7.75
CA TYR A 378 11.59 -5.34 7.71
C TYR A 378 10.07 -5.09 7.83
N GLY A 379 9.30 -5.71 6.94
CA GLY A 379 7.84 -5.58 6.89
C GLY A 379 7.33 -4.37 6.12
N GLN A 380 8.09 -3.83 5.17
CA GLN A 380 7.65 -2.68 4.37
C GLN A 380 6.50 -3.00 3.41
N GLY A 381 5.69 -2.00 3.08
CA GLY A 381 4.68 -2.09 2.02
C GLY A 381 3.24 -2.22 2.51
N SER A 382 2.62 -3.38 2.35
CA SER A 382 1.17 -3.53 2.55
C SER A 382 0.81 -3.73 4.03
N SER A 383 -0.33 -3.22 4.48
CA SER A 383 -0.80 -3.34 5.87
C SER A 383 -1.29 -4.75 6.25
N ARG A 384 -1.07 -5.76 5.39
CA ARG A 384 -1.62 -7.11 5.54
C ARG A 384 -1.14 -7.78 6.83
N GLU A 385 -2.09 -7.97 7.73
CA GLU A 385 -1.90 -8.62 9.03
C GLU A 385 -1.45 -10.09 8.90
N HIS A 386 -1.74 -10.73 7.76
CA HIS A 386 -1.30 -12.09 7.41
C HIS A 386 0.22 -12.28 7.46
N ALA A 387 0.99 -11.21 7.22
CA ALA A 387 2.44 -11.22 7.38
C ALA A 387 2.90 -11.38 8.84
N ALA A 388 1.99 -11.25 9.82
CA ALA A 388 2.26 -11.56 11.24
C ALA A 388 1.44 -12.78 11.72
N LEU A 389 0.16 -12.87 11.32
CA LEU A 389 -0.73 -13.98 11.67
C LEU A 389 -0.22 -15.35 11.19
N CYS A 390 0.26 -15.44 9.94
CA CYS A 390 0.77 -16.71 9.41
C CYS A 390 2.10 -17.13 10.06
N PRO A 391 3.10 -16.24 10.24
CA PRO A 391 4.28 -16.56 11.06
C PRO A 391 3.94 -16.98 12.49
N MET A 392 2.97 -16.31 13.15
CA MET A 392 2.50 -16.72 14.48
C MET A 392 1.97 -18.15 14.45
N TYR A 393 1.15 -18.48 13.45
CA TYR A 393 0.62 -19.84 13.29
C TYR A 393 1.73 -20.88 13.17
N LEU A 394 2.82 -20.56 12.46
CA LEU A 394 4.01 -21.42 12.31
C LEU A 394 4.90 -21.50 13.57
N GLY A 395 4.60 -20.77 14.64
CA GLY A 395 5.37 -20.80 15.89
C GLY A 395 6.48 -19.76 15.98
N VAL A 396 6.46 -18.72 15.13
CA VAL A 396 7.35 -17.57 15.29
C VAL A 396 6.96 -16.80 16.54
N LYS A 397 7.92 -16.55 17.44
CA LYS A 397 7.70 -15.77 18.67
C LYS A 397 8.47 -14.47 18.74
N ALA A 398 9.55 -14.32 17.99
CA ALA A 398 10.29 -13.06 17.92
C ALA A 398 10.77 -12.74 16.52
N ILE A 399 10.79 -11.45 16.20
CA ILE A 399 11.54 -10.86 15.09
C ILE A 399 12.68 -10.05 15.71
N ILE A 400 13.92 -10.31 15.29
CA ILE A 400 15.10 -9.54 15.68
C ILE A 400 15.63 -8.86 14.42
N ALA A 401 15.47 -7.54 14.32
CA ALA A 401 15.82 -6.80 13.11
C ALA A 401 16.68 -5.58 13.40
N LYS A 402 17.37 -5.05 12.40
CA LYS A 402 17.97 -3.71 12.53
C LYS A 402 16.88 -2.65 12.66
N SER A 403 15.80 -2.77 11.88
CA SER A 403 14.58 -1.96 12.01
C SER A 403 13.35 -2.66 11.44
N VAL A 404 12.17 -2.37 11.99
CA VAL A 404 10.87 -2.91 11.57
C VAL A 404 9.92 -1.77 11.26
N GLU A 405 9.16 -1.89 10.17
CA GLU A 405 8.21 -0.87 9.73
C GLU A 405 6.98 -0.78 10.65
N ARG A 406 6.52 0.45 10.91
CA ARG A 406 5.54 0.78 11.97
C ARG A 406 4.27 -0.06 11.95
N ILE A 407 3.62 -0.19 10.79
CA ILE A 407 2.36 -0.96 10.65
C ILE A 407 2.62 -2.45 10.90
N HIS A 408 3.74 -2.97 10.40
CA HIS A 408 4.09 -4.37 10.60
C HIS A 408 4.43 -4.65 12.08
N ALA A 409 5.17 -3.77 12.74
CA ALA A 409 5.44 -3.86 14.18
C ALA A 409 4.15 -3.92 15.02
N ALA A 410 3.13 -3.12 14.68
CA ALA A 410 1.82 -3.20 15.33
C ALA A 410 1.12 -4.54 15.07
N ASN A 411 1.17 -5.06 13.84
CA ASN A 411 0.61 -6.37 13.50
C ASN A 411 1.32 -7.51 14.26
N LEU A 412 2.64 -7.46 14.43
CA LEU A 412 3.40 -8.44 15.23
C LEU A 412 2.87 -8.48 16.67
N VAL A 413 2.70 -7.33 17.31
CA VAL A 413 2.11 -7.24 18.65
C VAL A 413 0.69 -7.81 18.70
N ASN A 414 -0.14 -7.49 17.70
CA ASN A 414 -1.53 -7.98 17.65
C ASN A 414 -1.62 -9.51 17.61
N PHE A 415 -0.58 -10.20 17.13
CA PHE A 415 -0.50 -11.66 17.13
C PHE A 415 0.53 -12.22 18.12
N GLY A 416 0.96 -11.45 19.13
CA GLY A 416 1.82 -11.97 20.19
C GLY A 416 3.26 -12.30 19.76
N ILE A 417 3.74 -11.70 18.67
CA ILE A 417 5.14 -11.78 18.25
C ILE A 417 5.87 -10.54 18.74
N ILE A 418 6.96 -10.71 19.47
CA ILE A 418 7.77 -9.57 19.92
C ILE A 418 8.71 -9.08 18.82
N SER A 419 8.74 -7.77 18.62
CA SER A 419 9.74 -7.10 17.77
C SER A 419 10.89 -6.60 18.64
N LEU A 420 12.11 -7.02 18.33
CA LEU A 420 13.34 -6.68 19.02
C LEU A 420 14.33 -6.06 18.04
N SER A 421 15.15 -5.12 18.50
CA SER A 421 16.18 -4.47 17.71
C SER A 421 17.59 -4.80 18.21
N PHE A 422 18.56 -4.82 17.31
CA PHE A 422 19.96 -4.90 17.72
C PHE A 422 20.38 -3.58 18.39
N LYS A 423 21.02 -3.66 19.58
CA LYS A 423 21.70 -2.49 20.18
C LYS A 423 22.93 -2.09 19.39
N ASN A 424 23.64 -3.09 18.84
CA ASN A 424 24.75 -2.90 17.92
C ASN A 424 24.43 -3.58 16.58
N MET A 425 24.32 -2.80 15.50
CA MET A 425 23.92 -3.31 14.18
C MET A 425 24.90 -4.34 13.60
N ALA A 426 26.17 -4.36 14.04
CA ALA A 426 27.14 -5.38 13.64
C ALA A 426 26.86 -6.76 14.24
N ASP A 427 26.00 -6.87 15.26
CA ASP A 427 25.60 -8.15 15.84
C ASP A 427 24.70 -8.97 14.90
N TYR A 428 24.05 -8.31 13.93
CA TYR A 428 23.31 -8.98 12.85
C TYR A 428 24.19 -10.00 12.09
N ASP A 429 25.46 -9.66 11.86
CA ASP A 429 26.39 -10.50 11.10
C ASP A 429 26.88 -11.72 11.90
N LYS A 430 26.66 -11.72 13.23
CA LYS A 430 27.13 -12.79 14.13
C LYS A 430 26.15 -13.96 14.25
N ILE A 431 24.88 -13.73 13.95
CA ILE A 431 23.82 -14.76 14.03
C ILE A 431 23.60 -15.33 12.63
N ASP A 432 23.50 -16.65 12.51
CA ASP A 432 23.21 -17.35 11.27
C ASP A 432 21.86 -18.08 11.32
N GLN A 433 21.33 -18.36 10.15
CA GLN A 433 20.16 -19.22 10.02
C GLN A 433 20.47 -20.62 10.57
N GLY A 434 19.59 -21.14 11.41
CA GLY A 434 19.76 -22.44 12.06
C GLY A 434 20.42 -22.39 13.44
N ASP A 435 20.96 -21.26 13.90
CA ASP A 435 21.54 -21.15 15.25
C ASP A 435 20.50 -21.48 16.33
N GLU A 436 20.92 -22.25 17.34
CA GLU A 436 20.11 -22.54 18.53
C GLU A 436 20.21 -21.35 19.48
N ILE A 437 19.06 -20.78 19.83
CA ILE A 437 18.98 -19.54 20.58
C ILE A 437 18.03 -19.64 21.77
N GLU A 438 18.30 -18.81 22.76
CA GLU A 438 17.47 -18.61 23.94
C GLU A 438 17.40 -17.12 24.31
N ILE A 439 16.20 -16.61 24.58
CA ILE A 439 15.96 -15.31 25.22
C ILE A 439 15.37 -15.61 26.60
N PRO A 440 16.22 -15.75 27.63
CA PRO A 440 15.78 -16.15 28.95
C PRO A 440 15.05 -15.02 29.67
N ASP A 441 14.04 -15.39 30.45
CA ASP A 441 13.25 -14.53 31.34
C ASP A 441 12.61 -13.32 30.63
N ILE A 442 12.25 -13.46 29.35
CA ILE A 442 11.77 -12.34 28.52
C ILE A 442 10.58 -11.63 29.15
N LYS A 443 9.63 -12.37 29.70
CA LYS A 443 8.42 -11.81 30.29
C LYS A 443 8.73 -10.94 31.50
N LYS A 444 9.55 -11.46 32.43
CA LYS A 444 10.02 -10.74 33.61
C LYS A 444 10.84 -9.51 33.24
N LYS A 445 11.73 -9.64 32.25
CA LYS A 445 12.54 -8.52 31.77
C LYS A 445 11.68 -7.38 31.23
N LEU A 446 10.64 -7.68 30.45
CA LEU A 446 9.72 -6.65 29.96
C LEU A 446 8.91 -5.97 31.08
N GLN A 447 8.51 -6.74 32.11
CA GLN A 447 7.77 -6.23 33.27
C GLN A 447 8.63 -5.25 34.08
N ASN A 448 9.89 -5.63 34.33
CA ASN A 448 10.83 -4.84 35.12
C ASN A 448 11.59 -3.78 34.30
N SER A 449 11.37 -3.75 32.99
CA SER A 449 12.13 -2.92 32.03
C SER A 449 13.65 -3.18 32.07
N GLU A 450 14.04 -4.44 32.18
CA GLU A 450 15.42 -4.91 32.17
C GLU A 450 15.93 -5.18 30.73
N PRO A 451 17.25 -5.15 30.49
CA PRO A 451 17.83 -5.51 29.20
C PRO A 451 17.46 -6.92 28.73
N VAL A 452 17.05 -7.03 27.47
CA VAL A 452 16.77 -8.31 26.81
C VAL A 452 18.07 -8.83 26.21
N ILE A 453 18.42 -10.08 26.52
CA ILE A 453 19.65 -10.72 26.03
C ILE A 453 19.26 -11.93 25.21
N LEU A 454 19.75 -12.00 23.98
CA LEU A 454 19.79 -13.20 23.17
C LEU A 454 21.04 -13.99 23.53
N VAL A 455 20.88 -15.27 23.85
CA VAL A 455 21.95 -16.24 24.01
C VAL A 455 21.91 -17.17 22.81
N ASP A 456 22.93 -17.11 21.97
CA ASP A 456 23.14 -18.08 20.89
C ASP A 456 24.07 -19.17 21.42
N LYS A 457 23.52 -20.37 21.52
CA LYS A 457 24.15 -21.57 22.08
C LYS A 457 25.07 -22.26 21.09
N THR A 458 24.79 -22.13 19.79
CA THR A 458 25.65 -22.68 18.73
C THR A 458 27.03 -22.05 18.78
N LYS A 459 27.09 -20.74 19.00
CA LYS A 459 28.34 -19.95 18.96
C LYS A 459 28.79 -19.45 20.33
N ASN A 460 28.05 -19.75 21.39
CA ASN A 460 28.33 -19.30 22.75
C ASN A 460 28.49 -17.77 22.86
N LEU A 461 27.55 -17.03 22.25
CA LEU A 461 27.55 -15.57 22.23
C LEU A 461 26.31 -14.99 22.91
N LYS A 462 26.47 -13.78 23.45
CA LYS A 462 25.39 -13.02 24.08
C LYS A 462 25.27 -11.67 23.38
N ILE A 463 24.06 -11.35 22.92
CA ILE A 463 23.74 -10.11 22.23
C ILE A 463 22.67 -9.38 23.02
N GLU A 464 22.90 -8.11 23.32
CA GLU A 464 21.88 -7.25 23.92
C GLU A 464 20.93 -6.71 22.85
N LEU A 465 19.63 -6.80 23.14
CA LEU A 465 18.55 -6.38 22.27
C LEU A 465 17.75 -5.23 22.88
N GLY A 466 17.33 -4.32 22.02
CA GLY A 466 16.38 -3.27 22.34
C GLY A 466 14.94 -3.67 22.03
N TYR A 467 14.01 -2.94 22.63
CA TYR A 467 12.59 -2.97 22.27
C TYR A 467 12.00 -1.57 22.52
N ASN A 468 10.98 -1.21 21.75
CA ASN A 468 10.21 0.02 21.95
C ASN A 468 8.72 -0.35 22.02
N LEU A 469 8.25 -0.63 23.23
CA LEU A 469 6.90 -1.14 23.50
C LEU A 469 6.25 -0.28 24.58
N SER A 470 5.08 0.27 24.26
CA SER A 470 4.18 0.89 25.25
C SER A 470 3.65 -0.17 26.23
N GLN A 471 3.16 0.28 27.39
CA GLN A 471 2.57 -0.63 28.37
C GLN A 471 1.44 -1.47 27.78
N ARG A 472 0.53 -0.84 27.01
CA ARG A 472 -0.55 -1.54 26.31
C ARG A 472 -0.04 -2.63 25.36
N GLN A 473 1.05 -2.36 24.63
CA GLN A 473 1.63 -3.37 23.74
C GLN A 473 2.24 -4.54 24.52
N LYS A 474 2.88 -4.28 25.68
CA LYS A 474 3.35 -5.34 26.58
C LYS A 474 2.19 -6.19 27.09
N ASP A 475 1.10 -5.56 27.53
CA ASP A 475 -0.08 -6.27 28.04
C ASP A 475 -0.74 -7.15 26.96
N ILE A 476 -0.80 -6.66 25.73
CA ILE A 476 -1.24 -7.44 24.57
C ILE A 476 -0.33 -8.65 24.33
N LEU A 477 1.00 -8.46 24.35
CA LEU A 477 1.97 -9.55 24.18
C LEU A 477 1.83 -10.61 25.28
N TYR A 478 1.64 -10.20 26.54
CA TYR A 478 1.48 -11.12 27.67
C TYR A 478 0.29 -12.06 27.49
N GLU A 479 -0.82 -11.58 26.94
CA GLU A 479 -2.01 -12.40 26.66
C GLU A 479 -1.91 -13.19 25.35
N GLY A 480 -0.80 -13.07 24.60
CA GLY A 480 -0.57 -13.79 23.34
C GLY A 480 -1.12 -13.09 22.10
N GLY A 481 -1.68 -11.89 22.24
CA GLY A 481 -2.21 -11.11 21.12
C GLY A 481 -3.44 -10.28 21.48
N LEU A 482 -3.84 -9.41 20.56
CA LEU A 482 -4.87 -8.38 20.79
C LEU A 482 -6.24 -9.01 21.03
N LEU A 483 -6.59 -10.06 20.29
CA LEU A 483 -7.87 -10.75 20.47
C LEU A 483 -7.97 -11.36 21.88
N SER A 484 -6.95 -12.08 22.32
CA SER A 484 -6.88 -12.66 23.67
C SER A 484 -6.94 -11.59 24.77
N TYR A 485 -6.27 -10.45 24.55
CA TYR A 485 -6.30 -9.31 25.46
C TYR A 485 -7.69 -8.65 25.54
N THR A 486 -8.42 -8.58 24.42
CA THR A 486 -9.70 -7.86 24.34
C THR A 486 -10.87 -8.65 24.95
N VAL A 487 -10.79 -9.97 24.96
CA VAL A 487 -11.84 -10.84 25.53
C VAL A 487 -11.64 -11.16 27.01
N LYS A 488 -10.57 -10.62 27.63
CA LYS A 488 -10.32 -10.66 29.06
C LYS A 488 -11.25 -9.67 29.78
#